data_AF-A0A016VNW1-F1
#
_entry.id   AF-A0A016VNW1-F1
#
_cell.length_a   1.000
_cell.length_b   1.000
_cell.length_c   1.000
_cell.angle_alpha   90.00
_cell.angle_beta   90.00
_cell.angle_gamma   90.00
#
_symmetry.space_group_name_H-M   'P 1'
#
loop_
_entity.id
_entity.type
_entity.pdbx_description
1 polymer ?
#
loop_
_entity_poly.entity_id
_entity_poly.type
_entity_poly.pdbx_seq_one_letter_code
_entity_poly.pdbx_strand_id
1 'polypeptide(L)'
;MLLLLSFFVLQLDVRNYFAHAASIFDQVGRFTTSKGKCQPIEIPLCKEVPYNYTYFPNPYLQQDQQSLQTNTEHFKPLIKTKCNRNIQFFVCSVFAPMCPEGMPQAVTSCRSVCEQVKADCSSILEEFGIQWPEPLECSRFPQEPDLCMNPDEDRHSYEKTSLHRHRLRPSLSCPHDLLDIDPLDNEGVCAYKCGADVMFSSEEKAAARTWMIMWGGFDFSVSLFTFLTFLIERNRFRFPERCVFYISLCFMFYSIPYLFPLIMQYSARACDKLINGQSYLVFSGFENTNCLFSFVFSYYFGTASTLWWLMFAFTWYLSASRKWVPEGIDACSSYLHLVAWGTAALMTIVVLVTQKVDASELSGICSVGNTDPHALLAFTLIPRSLLVFLGTCFVIAGFASMCRERDSFRRRGTDTSKLDKLMFKMGLFCLLYIFPAVTQILCDVYAFNTVKRWYPTTIACKRSGGVEGGHCHRPHLPQVFGRSFS
;
A
#
# COMPACT_ATOMS: atom_id res chain seq x y z
N MET A 1 -10.06 1.26 -30.05
CA MET A 1 -11.07 2.31 -29.72
C MET A 1 -12.15 1.82 -28.75
N LEU A 2 -12.81 0.68 -29.00
CA LEU A 2 -13.78 0.10 -28.05
C LEU A 2 -13.17 -0.33 -26.70
N LEU A 3 -11.89 -0.77 -26.65
CA LEU A 3 -11.19 -1.06 -25.39
C LEU A 3 -10.80 0.21 -24.60
N LEU A 4 -10.53 1.33 -25.28
CA LEU A 4 -10.34 2.63 -24.64
C LEU A 4 -11.66 3.20 -24.14
N LEU A 5 -12.76 2.95 -24.85
CA LEU A 5 -14.13 3.22 -24.40
C LEU A 5 -14.54 2.32 -23.23
N SER A 6 -14.13 1.04 -23.20
CA SER A 6 -14.31 0.17 -22.02
C SER A 6 -13.49 0.65 -20.83
N PHE A 7 -12.27 1.15 -21.07
CA PHE A 7 -11.43 1.77 -20.03
C PHE A 7 -12.04 3.10 -19.53
N PHE A 8 -12.64 3.90 -20.42
CA PHE A 8 -13.37 5.14 -20.06
C PHE A 8 -14.70 4.86 -19.35
N VAL A 9 -15.42 3.82 -19.75
CA VAL A 9 -16.66 3.37 -19.09
C VAL A 9 -16.35 2.75 -17.73
N LEU A 10 -15.26 1.99 -17.60
CA LEU A 10 -14.73 1.56 -16.31
C LEU A 10 -14.24 2.75 -15.46
N GLN A 11 -13.67 3.80 -16.05
CA GLN A 11 -13.38 5.03 -15.29
C GLN A 11 -14.64 5.81 -14.91
N LEU A 12 -15.71 5.78 -15.70
CA LEU A 12 -17.00 6.40 -15.37
C LEU A 12 -17.73 5.62 -14.28
N ASP A 13 -17.68 4.27 -14.31
CA ASP A 13 -18.26 3.42 -13.26
C ASP A 13 -17.42 3.45 -11.99
N VAL A 14 -16.09 3.43 -12.07
CA VAL A 14 -15.20 3.62 -10.92
C VAL A 14 -15.36 5.03 -10.35
N ARG A 15 -15.53 6.08 -11.16
CA ARG A 15 -15.84 7.44 -10.68
C ARG A 15 -17.23 7.53 -10.04
N ASN A 16 -18.23 6.79 -10.53
CA ASN A 16 -19.56 6.72 -9.92
C ASN A 16 -19.57 5.87 -8.64
N TYR A 17 -18.77 4.80 -8.57
CA TYR A 17 -18.58 3.96 -7.37
C TYR A 17 -17.78 4.73 -6.31
N PHE A 18 -16.73 5.47 -6.70
CA PHE A 18 -16.04 6.41 -5.83
C PHE A 18 -16.92 7.61 -5.48
N ALA A 19 -17.83 8.09 -6.33
CA ALA A 19 -18.80 9.14 -5.98
C ALA A 19 -19.87 8.63 -5.00
N HIS A 20 -20.28 7.37 -5.10
CA HIS A 20 -21.19 6.74 -4.14
C HIS A 20 -20.50 6.36 -2.83
N ALA A 21 -19.25 5.87 -2.86
CA ALA A 21 -18.45 5.61 -1.66
C ALA A 21 -18.01 6.92 -0.98
N ALA A 22 -17.69 7.96 -1.76
CA ALA A 22 -17.46 9.32 -1.27
C ALA A 22 -18.77 9.95 -0.76
N SER A 23 -19.93 9.63 -1.32
CA SER A 23 -21.25 10.05 -0.80
C SER A 23 -21.59 9.39 0.53
N ILE A 24 -21.20 8.12 0.73
CA ILE A 24 -21.34 7.42 2.03
C ILE A 24 -20.37 7.99 3.07
N PHE A 25 -19.13 8.32 2.69
CA PHE A 25 -18.19 9.05 3.55
C PHE A 25 -18.59 10.52 3.79
N ASP A 26 -19.29 11.17 2.84
CA ASP A 26 -19.87 12.52 2.97
C ASP A 26 -21.11 12.53 3.89
N GLN A 27 -21.80 11.39 4.04
CA GLN A 27 -22.90 11.27 5.01
C GLN A 27 -22.41 11.10 6.46
N VAL A 28 -21.22 10.54 6.68
CA VAL A 28 -20.60 10.45 8.01
C VAL A 28 -19.87 11.75 8.39
N GLY A 29 -19.46 12.56 7.41
CA GLY A 29 -18.83 13.87 7.60
C GLY A 29 -19.77 15.09 7.56
N ARG A 30 -21.10 14.89 7.49
CA ARG A 30 -22.09 15.97 7.27
C ARG A 30 -22.48 16.76 8.51
N PHE A 31 -21.54 17.01 9.40
CA PHE A 31 -21.64 18.10 10.36
C PHE A 31 -20.42 19.02 10.21
N THR A 32 -20.67 20.18 9.60
CA THR A 32 -19.93 21.47 9.66
C THR A 32 -18.92 21.86 8.53
N THR A 33 -19.40 22.80 7.70
CA THR A 33 -18.77 24.09 7.25
C THR A 33 -17.60 24.18 6.25
N SER A 34 -17.82 25.02 5.22
CA SER A 34 -16.91 25.80 4.33
C SER A 34 -15.41 25.44 4.31
N LYS A 35 -14.89 25.02 3.14
CA LYS A 35 -13.44 24.81 2.90
C LYS A 35 -12.66 26.11 3.09
N GLY A 36 -11.87 26.19 4.17
CA GLY A 36 -10.98 27.33 4.43
C GLY A 36 -9.74 27.35 3.54
N LYS A 37 -9.11 28.52 3.43
CA LYS A 37 -7.84 28.76 2.72
C LYS A 37 -6.82 29.35 3.70
N CYS A 38 -5.54 29.10 3.42
CA CYS A 38 -4.45 29.65 4.21
C CYS A 38 -4.14 31.08 3.78
N GLN A 39 -4.10 31.97 4.76
CA GLN A 39 -3.93 33.42 4.58
C GLN A 39 -2.90 33.95 5.59
N PRO A 40 -2.20 35.06 5.28
CA PRO A 40 -1.30 35.68 6.24
C PRO A 40 -2.04 36.14 7.51
N ILE A 41 -1.34 36.18 8.64
CA ILE A 41 -1.91 36.63 9.92
C ILE A 41 -2.06 38.16 9.92
N GLU A 42 -3.30 38.64 9.91
CA GLU A 42 -3.59 40.07 10.04
C GLU A 42 -3.82 40.53 11.49
N ILE A 43 -4.08 39.59 12.41
CA ILE A 43 -4.34 39.88 13.84
C ILE A 43 -3.09 40.47 14.51
N PRO A 44 -3.07 41.75 14.94
CA PRO A 44 -1.85 42.41 15.42
C PRO A 44 -1.19 41.72 16.62
N LEU A 45 -1.99 41.15 17.53
CA LEU A 45 -1.49 40.48 18.74
C LEU A 45 -0.76 39.15 18.43
N CYS A 46 -1.03 38.56 17.26
CA CYS A 46 -0.53 37.26 16.85
C CYS A 46 0.52 37.33 15.73
N LYS A 47 1.06 38.52 15.45
CA LYS A 47 2.15 38.67 14.46
C LYS A 47 3.52 38.18 14.96
N GLU A 48 3.69 38.04 16.27
CA GLU A 48 4.96 37.67 16.91
C GLU A 48 5.01 36.19 17.35
N VAL A 49 4.12 35.35 16.81
CA VAL A 49 4.14 33.90 17.06
C VAL A 49 5.05 33.18 16.05
N PRO A 50 5.46 31.92 16.28
CA PRO A 50 6.44 31.21 15.45
C PRO A 50 6.03 30.90 14.00
N TYR A 51 4.84 31.32 13.56
CA TYR A 51 4.29 31.03 12.23
C TYR A 51 3.60 32.25 11.63
N ASN A 52 3.59 32.34 10.30
CA ASN A 52 3.15 33.53 9.56
C ASN A 52 1.78 33.38 8.86
N TYR A 53 1.27 32.15 8.75
CA TYR A 53 0.04 31.82 8.02
C TYR A 53 -0.99 31.14 8.91
N THR A 54 -2.26 31.50 8.73
CA THR A 54 -3.39 30.95 9.47
C THR A 54 -4.48 30.40 8.55
N TYR A 55 -5.20 29.40 9.03
CA TYR A 55 -6.30 28.77 8.31
C TYR A 55 -7.60 29.55 8.49
N PHE A 56 -8.29 29.87 7.39
CA PHE A 56 -9.43 30.78 7.42
C PHE A 56 -10.61 30.34 6.52
N PRO A 57 -11.89 30.38 6.96
CA PRO A 57 -12.37 30.88 8.24
C PRO A 57 -11.83 30.06 9.41
N ASN A 58 -11.66 30.69 10.58
CA ASN A 58 -11.15 29.99 11.76
C ASN A 58 -12.05 28.78 12.05
N PRO A 59 -11.55 27.53 12.03
CA PRO A 59 -12.40 26.34 12.16
C PRO A 59 -12.98 26.19 13.57
N TYR A 60 -12.36 26.78 14.59
CA TYR A 60 -12.77 26.68 15.99
C TYR A 60 -13.80 27.74 16.39
N LEU A 61 -13.76 28.91 15.74
CA LEU A 61 -14.60 30.07 16.09
C LEU A 61 -15.57 30.49 14.97
N GLN A 62 -15.36 30.01 13.73
CA GLN A 62 -16.16 30.31 12.54
C GLN A 62 -16.38 31.80 12.25
N GLN A 63 -15.46 32.66 12.70
CA GLN A 63 -15.50 34.12 12.54
C GLN A 63 -14.44 34.61 11.54
N ASP A 64 -14.66 35.83 11.03
CA ASP A 64 -13.75 36.47 10.10
C ASP A 64 -12.54 37.16 10.79
N GLN A 65 -11.43 37.41 10.06
CA GLN A 65 -10.19 37.91 10.69
C GLN A 65 -10.40 39.29 11.34
N GLN A 66 -11.32 40.13 10.82
CA GLN A 66 -11.64 41.44 11.39
C GLN A 66 -12.46 41.31 12.68
N SER A 67 -13.44 40.40 12.74
CA SER A 67 -14.17 40.11 13.99
C SER A 67 -13.27 39.48 15.05
N LEU A 68 -12.34 38.60 14.64
CA LEU A 68 -11.38 37.96 15.54
C LEU A 68 -10.35 38.94 16.12
N GLN A 69 -10.01 40.02 15.40
CA GLN A 69 -9.17 41.10 15.94
C GLN A 69 -9.79 41.70 17.20
N THR A 70 -11.08 42.06 17.15
CA THR A 70 -11.81 42.66 18.29
C THR A 70 -11.90 41.68 19.46
N ASN A 71 -12.22 40.40 19.20
CA ASN A 71 -12.34 39.38 20.25
C ASN A 71 -11.00 39.05 20.92
N THR A 72 -9.90 39.12 20.17
CA THR A 72 -8.55 38.86 20.69
C THR A 72 -8.07 40.00 21.61
N GLU A 73 -8.61 41.22 21.47
CA GLU A 73 -8.24 42.36 22.34
C GLU A 73 -8.61 42.14 23.81
N HIS A 74 -9.69 41.39 24.09
CA HIS A 74 -10.08 41.04 25.46
C HIS A 74 -9.03 40.18 26.19
N PHE A 75 -8.18 39.46 25.45
CA PHE A 75 -7.11 38.64 26.01
C PHE A 75 -5.77 39.39 26.12
N LYS A 76 -5.69 40.64 25.61
CA LYS A 76 -4.47 41.47 25.68
C LYS A 76 -4.01 41.75 27.11
N PRO A 77 -4.89 42.03 28.11
CA PRO A 77 -4.47 42.18 29.50
C PRO A 77 -3.84 40.90 30.06
N LEU A 78 -4.45 39.74 29.78
CA LEU A 78 -3.93 38.42 30.22
C LEU A 78 -2.58 38.09 29.58
N ILE A 79 -2.40 38.38 28.29
CA ILE A 79 -1.10 38.18 27.62
C ILE A 79 -0.03 39.10 28.21
N LYS A 80 -0.38 40.33 28.60
CA LYS A 80 0.54 41.28 29.22
C LYS A 80 1.00 40.87 30.62
N THR A 81 0.25 40.06 31.36
CA THR A 81 0.70 39.59 32.69
C THR A 81 1.89 38.64 32.58
N LYS A 82 2.07 38.00 31.40
CA LYS A 82 3.15 37.03 31.15
C LYS A 82 3.22 35.91 32.21
N CYS A 83 2.06 35.52 32.75
CA CYS A 83 1.92 34.46 33.75
C CYS A 83 2.58 33.14 33.34
N ASN A 84 2.48 32.78 32.06
CA ASN A 84 3.21 31.69 31.46
C ASN A 84 3.92 32.18 30.19
N ARG A 85 5.08 31.62 29.88
CA ARG A 85 5.86 31.98 28.69
C ARG A 85 5.13 31.71 27.37
N ASN A 86 4.22 30.74 27.36
CA ASN A 86 3.45 30.31 26.19
C ASN A 86 2.05 30.94 26.11
N ILE A 87 1.69 31.86 27.01
CA ILE A 87 0.34 32.46 27.03
C ILE A 87 -0.05 33.11 25.69
N GLN A 88 0.87 33.87 25.08
CA GLN A 88 0.63 34.52 23.79
C GLN A 88 0.49 33.51 22.66
N PHE A 89 1.35 32.50 22.64
CA PHE A 89 1.31 31.41 21.67
C PHE A 89 -0.01 30.64 21.76
N PHE A 90 -0.39 30.23 22.98
CA PHE A 90 -1.59 29.44 23.22
C PHE A 90 -2.86 30.19 22.80
N VAL A 91 -3.02 31.45 23.24
CA VAL A 91 -4.16 32.28 22.82
C VAL A 91 -4.19 32.42 21.30
N CYS A 92 -3.06 32.72 20.66
CA CYS A 92 -3.01 32.85 19.21
C CYS A 92 -3.26 31.54 18.45
N SER A 93 -2.97 30.38 19.03
CA SER A 93 -3.29 29.08 18.41
C SER A 93 -4.79 28.80 18.30
N VAL A 94 -5.62 29.52 19.07
CA VAL A 94 -7.08 29.44 19.03
C VAL A 94 -7.66 30.45 18.04
N PHE A 95 -7.19 31.71 18.09
CA PHE A 95 -7.73 32.79 17.26
C PHE A 95 -7.13 32.83 15.84
N ALA A 96 -5.88 32.40 15.69
CA ALA A 96 -5.16 32.31 14.43
C ALA A 96 -4.38 30.97 14.37
N PRO A 97 -5.05 29.81 14.23
CA PRO A 97 -4.38 28.51 14.19
C PRO A 97 -3.45 28.41 12.98
N MET A 98 -2.36 27.64 13.11
CA MET A 98 -1.34 27.50 12.07
C MET A 98 -1.89 26.80 10.84
N CYS A 99 -1.50 27.25 9.65
CA CYS A 99 -1.65 26.50 8.42
C CYS A 99 -0.27 26.05 7.88
N PRO A 100 0.06 24.75 7.95
CA PRO A 100 1.20 24.18 7.24
C PRO A 100 0.95 24.12 5.73
N GLU A 101 1.98 24.42 4.93
CA GLU A 101 1.91 24.24 3.48
C GLU A 101 1.68 22.76 3.14
N GLY A 102 0.68 22.47 2.28
CA GLY A 102 0.37 21.12 1.84
C GLY A 102 -0.56 20.30 2.74
N MET A 103 -1.03 20.86 3.87
CA MET A 103 -1.94 20.17 4.79
C MET A 103 -3.39 20.70 4.66
N PRO A 104 -4.43 19.84 4.62
CA PRO A 104 -5.81 20.29 4.39
C PRO A 104 -6.49 20.90 5.63
N GLN A 105 -5.85 20.85 6.81
CA GLN A 105 -6.42 21.20 8.10
C GLN A 105 -5.55 22.18 8.90
N ALA A 106 -6.19 22.96 9.77
CA ALA A 106 -5.51 23.87 10.70
C ALA A 106 -4.90 23.10 11.88
N VAL A 107 -3.74 23.53 12.35
CA VAL A 107 -3.08 22.95 13.54
C VAL A 107 -3.19 23.94 14.70
N THR A 108 -3.61 23.45 15.87
CA THR A 108 -3.72 24.23 17.12
C THR A 108 -2.72 23.73 18.17
N SER A 109 -2.70 24.35 19.36
CA SER A 109 -1.78 23.94 20.43
C SER A 109 -2.19 22.61 21.07
N CYS A 110 -1.21 21.86 21.59
CA CYS A 110 -1.46 20.63 22.33
C CYS A 110 -2.18 20.89 23.66
N ARG A 111 -2.99 19.91 24.11
CA ARG A 111 -3.66 19.93 25.42
C ARG A 111 -2.69 20.16 26.58
N SER A 112 -1.49 19.58 26.50
CA SER A 112 -0.43 19.75 27.50
C SER A 112 -0.01 21.21 27.69
N VAL A 113 0.08 21.99 26.60
CA VAL A 113 0.40 23.43 26.66
C VAL A 113 -0.76 24.21 27.29
N CYS A 114 -2.00 23.87 26.93
CA CYS A 114 -3.18 24.48 27.56
C CYS A 114 -3.20 24.26 29.07
N GLU A 115 -3.00 23.02 29.52
CA GLU A 115 -3.04 22.67 30.94
C GLU A 115 -1.95 23.40 31.74
N GLN A 116 -0.75 23.55 31.17
CA GLN A 116 0.33 24.34 31.78
C GLN A 116 -0.04 25.83 31.87
N VAL A 117 -0.52 26.41 30.77
CA VAL A 117 -0.93 27.82 30.75
C VAL A 117 -2.09 28.07 31.70
N LYS A 118 -3.07 27.15 31.78
CA LYS A 118 -4.19 27.22 32.72
C LYS A 118 -3.71 27.13 34.17
N ALA A 119 -2.80 26.23 34.48
CA ALA A 119 -2.24 26.09 35.82
C ALA A 119 -1.55 27.39 36.30
N ASP A 120 -0.76 28.03 35.44
CA ASP A 120 0.02 29.21 35.81
C ASP A 120 -0.78 30.53 35.78
N CYS A 121 -1.80 30.61 34.90
CA CYS A 121 -2.55 31.86 34.66
C CYS A 121 -3.95 31.89 35.31
N SER A 122 -4.48 30.76 35.77
CA SER A 122 -5.84 30.68 36.35
C SER A 122 -6.01 31.55 37.61
N SER A 123 -5.01 31.55 38.49
CA SER A 123 -5.01 32.33 39.73
C SER A 123 -5.20 33.84 39.51
N ILE A 124 -4.64 34.38 38.42
CA ILE A 124 -4.80 35.78 38.03
C ILE A 124 -6.24 36.06 37.61
N LEU A 125 -6.86 35.16 36.85
CA LEU A 125 -8.26 35.34 36.42
C LEU A 125 -9.22 35.24 37.62
N GLU A 126 -8.95 34.34 38.56
CA GLU A 126 -9.72 34.19 39.78
C GLU A 126 -9.68 35.44 40.67
N GLU A 127 -8.54 36.14 40.73
CA GLU A 127 -8.39 37.41 41.47
C GLU A 127 -9.33 38.51 40.94
N PHE A 128 -9.63 38.49 39.63
CA PHE A 128 -10.59 39.39 38.99
C PHE A 128 -12.02 38.81 38.92
N GLY A 129 -12.28 37.66 39.54
CA GLY A 129 -13.58 36.98 39.50
C GLY A 129 -13.97 36.40 38.14
N ILE A 130 -12.99 36.17 37.26
CA ILE A 130 -13.18 35.70 35.90
C ILE A 130 -12.90 34.19 35.84
N GLN A 131 -13.87 33.42 35.34
CA GLN A 131 -13.70 31.99 35.09
C GLN A 131 -12.86 31.75 33.83
N TRP A 132 -12.20 30.59 33.75
CA TRP A 132 -11.42 30.23 32.56
C TRP A 132 -12.30 30.26 31.29
N PRO A 133 -11.95 31.04 30.25
CA PRO A 133 -12.85 31.27 29.11
C PRO A 133 -13.10 30.01 28.26
N GLU A 134 -14.33 29.84 27.79
CA GLU A 134 -14.78 28.70 26.97
C GLU A 134 -13.93 28.44 25.70
N PRO A 135 -13.45 29.45 24.94
CA PRO A 135 -12.57 29.22 23.80
C PRO A 135 -11.20 28.62 24.18
N LEU A 136 -10.80 28.72 25.45
CA LEU A 136 -9.51 28.28 25.96
C LEU A 136 -9.61 26.97 26.76
N GLU A 137 -10.76 26.31 26.81
CA GLU A 137 -10.95 25.13 27.65
C GLU A 137 -10.12 23.92 27.16
N CYS A 138 -9.27 23.37 28.04
CA CYS A 138 -8.23 22.40 27.65
C CYS A 138 -8.78 21.06 27.10
N SER A 139 -10.01 20.69 27.47
CA SER A 139 -10.68 19.50 26.92
C SER A 139 -10.90 19.56 25.41
N ARG A 140 -10.91 20.75 24.82
CA ARG A 140 -11.13 20.98 23.38
C ARG A 140 -9.88 20.80 22.53
N PHE A 141 -8.70 20.69 23.16
CA PHE A 141 -7.43 20.57 22.45
C PHE A 141 -7.01 19.11 22.29
N PRO A 142 -6.36 18.78 21.16
CA PRO A 142 -5.83 17.45 20.88
C PRO A 142 -4.71 17.06 21.84
N GLN A 143 -4.54 15.75 22.05
CA GLN A 143 -3.45 15.16 22.82
C GLN A 143 -2.68 14.20 21.90
N GLU A 144 -1.37 14.05 22.11
CA GLU A 144 -0.57 13.08 21.36
C GLU A 144 -1.23 11.68 21.40
N PRO A 145 -1.34 10.97 20.25
CA PRO A 145 -0.60 11.16 18.99
C PRO A 145 -1.26 12.09 17.96
N ASP A 146 -2.37 12.76 18.29
CA ASP A 146 -3.02 13.69 17.36
C ASP A 146 -2.15 14.93 17.09
N LEU A 147 -2.11 15.40 15.84
CA LEU A 147 -1.25 16.50 15.42
C LEU A 147 -1.59 17.82 16.14
N CYS A 148 -0.62 18.38 16.86
CA CYS A 148 -0.75 19.63 17.62
C CYS A 148 0.61 20.34 17.79
N MET A 149 0.60 21.61 18.23
CA MET A 149 1.83 22.39 18.42
C MET A 149 2.22 22.56 19.90
N ASN A 150 3.49 22.34 20.19
CA ASN A 150 4.12 22.58 21.50
C ASN A 150 5.38 23.47 21.35
N PRO A 151 5.37 24.72 21.86
CA PRO A 151 6.47 25.68 21.65
C PRO A 151 7.71 25.41 22.50
N ASP A 152 7.65 24.53 23.51
CA ASP A 152 8.79 24.23 24.38
C ASP A 152 9.64 23.03 23.91
N GLU A 153 9.20 22.28 22.89
CA GLU A 153 10.02 21.23 22.30
C GLU A 153 11.27 21.78 21.58
N ASP A 154 11.17 22.98 21.00
CA ASP A 154 12.28 23.62 20.27
C ASP A 154 13.43 24.14 21.17
N ARG A 155 13.22 24.25 22.50
CA ARG A 155 14.28 24.67 23.45
C ARG A 155 14.85 23.55 24.32
N HIS A 156 14.32 22.33 24.22
CA HIS A 156 14.87 21.18 24.94
C HIS A 156 15.82 20.32 24.09
N SER A 157 16.13 20.76 22.86
CA SER A 157 17.09 20.10 21.97
C SER A 157 18.57 20.38 22.26
N TYR A 158 18.93 21.31 23.17
CA TYR A 158 20.36 21.65 23.40
C TYR A 158 20.87 21.82 24.85
N GLU A 159 20.04 21.79 25.91
CA GLU A 159 20.57 22.04 27.26
C GLU A 159 19.84 21.29 28.40
N LYS A 160 19.66 19.97 28.26
CA LYS A 160 19.34 19.08 29.39
C LYS A 160 20.16 17.78 29.39
N THR A 161 21.42 17.87 28.96
CA THR A 161 22.44 16.81 29.07
C THR A 161 23.06 16.71 30.48
N SER A 162 22.52 17.40 31.49
CA SER A 162 22.94 17.10 32.86
C SER A 162 21.79 17.28 33.83
N LEU A 163 21.58 16.24 34.64
CA LEU A 163 20.89 16.32 35.92
C LEU A 163 19.35 16.27 35.94
N HIS A 164 18.71 15.34 35.24
CA HIS A 164 17.57 14.63 35.86
C HIS A 164 17.45 13.18 35.39
N ARG A 165 17.93 12.33 36.28
CA ARG A 165 17.87 10.87 36.28
C ARG A 165 16.43 10.41 36.56
N HIS A 166 15.53 10.59 35.60
CA HIS A 166 14.39 9.68 35.42
C HIS A 166 14.68 8.81 34.20
N ARG A 167 14.52 7.49 34.36
CA ARG A 167 14.88 6.45 33.37
C ARG A 167 14.25 6.72 31.99
N LEU A 168 14.91 7.47 31.11
CA LEU A 168 14.71 7.27 29.68
C LEU A 168 15.28 5.90 29.36
N ARG A 169 14.44 5.01 28.82
CA ARG A 169 14.95 3.88 28.05
C ARG A 169 15.88 4.47 26.97
N PRO A 170 17.03 3.86 26.67
CA PRO A 170 17.82 4.25 25.51
C PRO A 170 16.88 4.30 24.29
N SER A 171 16.90 5.40 23.54
CA SER A 171 16.25 5.44 22.22
C SER A 171 16.86 4.32 21.39
N LEU A 172 16.03 3.38 20.98
CA LEU A 172 16.45 2.18 20.28
C LEU A 172 16.82 2.56 18.86
N SER A 173 18.07 2.37 18.46
CA SER A 173 18.54 2.76 17.13
C SER A 173 18.53 1.61 16.14
N CYS A 174 18.37 1.96 14.86
CA CYS A 174 18.58 1.05 13.75
C CYS A 174 20.08 0.79 13.50
N PRO A 175 20.46 -0.39 12.97
CA PRO A 175 21.80 -0.64 12.44
C PRO A 175 22.28 0.44 11.47
N HIS A 176 23.58 0.77 11.51
CA HIS A 176 24.16 1.89 10.73
C HIS A 176 23.98 1.81 9.21
N ASP A 177 23.77 0.62 8.67
CA ASP A 177 23.53 0.38 7.24
C ASP A 177 22.04 0.51 6.84
N LEU A 178 21.14 0.59 7.82
CA LEU A 178 19.73 0.94 7.66
C LEU A 178 19.49 2.41 7.98
N LEU A 179 18.28 2.88 7.69
CA LEU A 179 17.82 4.22 8.01
C LEU A 179 16.71 4.15 9.05
N ASP A 180 16.82 4.99 10.07
CA ASP A 180 15.75 5.22 11.05
C ASP A 180 14.85 6.34 10.55
N ILE A 181 13.64 5.99 10.10
CA ILE A 181 12.68 6.93 9.52
C ILE A 181 12.10 7.84 10.61
N ASP A 182 11.85 7.27 11.79
CA ASP A 182 11.37 7.99 12.96
C ASP A 182 12.22 7.59 14.19
N PRO A 183 13.28 8.36 14.49
CA PRO A 183 14.16 8.10 15.63
C PRO A 183 13.48 8.20 16.99
N LEU A 184 12.31 8.85 17.07
CA LEU A 184 11.55 9.02 18.32
C LEU A 184 10.63 7.82 18.59
N ASP A 185 10.21 7.11 17.54
CA ASP A 185 9.39 5.91 17.66
C ASP A 185 10.23 4.65 17.93
N ASN A 186 10.29 4.22 19.19
CA ASN A 186 10.96 2.97 19.60
C ASN A 186 10.26 1.70 19.05
N GLU A 187 9.00 1.79 18.63
CA GLU A 187 8.26 0.70 17.97
C GLU A 187 8.29 0.81 16.43
N GLY A 188 9.05 1.80 15.93
CA GLY A 188 9.22 2.11 14.53
C GLY A 188 9.96 1.02 13.76
N VAL A 189 9.90 1.13 12.43
CA VAL A 189 10.57 0.21 11.50
C VAL A 189 11.83 0.82 10.92
N CYS A 190 12.87 0.00 10.78
CA CYS A 190 14.08 0.37 10.07
C CYS A 190 13.88 0.18 8.56
N ALA A 191 14.28 1.15 7.76
CA ALA A 191 14.16 1.11 6.31
C ALA A 191 15.52 0.85 5.64
N TYR A 192 15.50 0.19 4.48
CA TYR A 192 16.70 0.06 3.66
C TYR A 192 17.06 1.40 3.04
N LYS A 193 18.36 1.75 3.04
CA LYS A 193 18.86 2.85 2.22
C LYS A 193 18.69 2.48 0.74
N CYS A 194 18.24 3.43 -0.07
CA CYS A 194 17.98 3.17 -1.49
C CYS A 194 19.25 2.70 -2.21
N GLY A 195 19.20 1.52 -2.81
CA GLY A 195 20.31 0.95 -3.58
C GLY A 195 21.49 0.43 -2.75
N ALA A 196 21.40 0.46 -1.41
CA ALA A 196 22.43 -0.11 -0.54
C ALA A 196 22.43 -1.65 -0.62
N ASP A 197 23.59 -2.26 -0.43
CA ASP A 197 23.78 -3.72 -0.45
C ASP A 197 23.53 -4.28 0.95
N VAL A 198 22.27 -4.67 1.21
CA VAL A 198 21.84 -5.12 2.54
C VAL A 198 21.50 -6.60 2.53
N MET A 199 20.51 -7.01 1.73
CA MET A 199 20.18 -8.41 1.51
C MET A 199 20.87 -8.97 0.27
N PHE A 200 21.18 -8.12 -0.72
CA PHE A 200 21.77 -8.53 -1.99
C PHE A 200 22.90 -7.60 -2.43
N SER A 201 23.93 -8.17 -3.05
CA SER A 201 25.05 -7.41 -3.62
C SER A 201 24.68 -6.70 -4.93
N SER A 202 25.45 -5.67 -5.26
CA SER A 202 25.31 -4.95 -6.53
C SER A 202 25.47 -5.86 -7.78
N GLU A 203 26.31 -6.89 -7.70
CA GLU A 203 26.49 -7.90 -8.76
C GLU A 203 25.20 -8.71 -8.96
N GLU A 204 24.59 -9.18 -7.87
CA GLU A 204 23.35 -9.96 -7.90
C GLU A 204 22.16 -9.11 -8.40
N LYS A 205 22.09 -7.84 -8.01
CA LYS A 205 21.09 -6.88 -8.51
C LYS A 205 21.24 -6.65 -10.01
N ALA A 206 22.47 -6.51 -10.52
CA ALA A 206 22.73 -6.35 -11.95
C ALA A 206 22.38 -7.61 -12.75
N ALA A 207 22.69 -8.79 -12.21
CA ALA A 207 22.30 -10.07 -12.79
C ALA A 207 20.76 -10.20 -12.83
N ALA A 208 20.07 -9.98 -11.70
CA ALA A 208 18.62 -10.03 -11.61
C ALA A 208 17.96 -9.06 -12.61
N ARG A 209 18.47 -7.83 -12.74
CA ARG A 209 18.00 -6.86 -13.75
C ARG A 209 18.07 -7.43 -15.17
N THR A 210 19.20 -8.02 -15.54
CA THR A 210 19.40 -8.59 -16.89
C THR A 210 18.43 -9.76 -17.14
N TRP A 211 18.31 -10.65 -16.16
CA TRP A 211 17.39 -11.79 -16.21
C TRP A 211 15.92 -11.36 -16.35
N MET A 212 15.47 -10.38 -15.56
CA MET A 212 14.10 -9.87 -15.61
C MET A 212 13.76 -9.23 -16.95
N ILE A 213 14.66 -8.42 -17.52
CA ILE A 213 14.44 -7.81 -18.85
C ILE A 213 14.31 -8.89 -19.92
N MET A 214 15.19 -9.90 -19.90
CA MET A 214 15.20 -10.97 -20.89
C MET A 214 13.89 -11.77 -20.87
N TRP A 215 13.48 -12.26 -19.70
CA TRP A 215 12.26 -13.07 -19.58
C TRP A 215 10.98 -12.24 -19.68
N GLY A 216 10.97 -11.02 -19.12
CA GLY A 216 9.84 -10.10 -19.26
C GLY A 216 9.61 -9.68 -20.71
N GLY A 217 10.69 -9.45 -21.48
CA GLY A 217 10.60 -9.11 -22.90
C GLY A 217 10.11 -10.29 -23.75
N PHE A 218 10.57 -11.50 -23.44
CA PHE A 218 10.11 -12.72 -24.08
C PHE A 218 8.61 -12.97 -23.82
N ASP A 219 8.18 -12.91 -22.55
CA ASP A 219 6.77 -13.07 -22.17
C ASP A 219 5.88 -12.00 -22.83
N PHE A 220 6.27 -10.72 -22.76
CA PHE A 220 5.51 -9.63 -23.38
C PHE A 220 5.32 -9.87 -24.89
N SER A 221 6.39 -10.28 -25.59
CA SER A 221 6.35 -10.50 -27.04
C SER A 221 5.46 -11.69 -27.42
N VAL A 222 5.58 -12.82 -26.72
CA VAL A 222 4.77 -14.02 -26.96
C VAL A 222 3.31 -13.78 -26.60
N SER A 223 3.05 -13.13 -25.47
CA SER A 223 1.69 -12.79 -25.01
C SER A 223 1.02 -11.78 -25.94
N LEU A 224 1.75 -10.77 -26.43
CA LEU A 224 1.25 -9.81 -27.41
C LEU A 224 0.91 -10.48 -28.74
N PHE A 225 1.80 -11.31 -29.28
CA PHE A 225 1.53 -12.07 -30.52
C PHE A 225 0.28 -12.94 -30.38
N THR A 226 0.15 -13.63 -29.25
CA THR A 226 -1.02 -14.45 -28.95
C THR A 226 -2.28 -13.60 -28.89
N PHE A 227 -2.27 -12.52 -28.11
CA PHE A 227 -3.39 -11.60 -27.97
C PHE A 227 -3.84 -11.00 -29.31
N LEU A 228 -2.89 -10.54 -30.15
CA LEU A 228 -3.18 -10.00 -31.49
C LEU A 228 -3.81 -11.06 -32.40
N THR A 229 -3.30 -12.30 -32.37
CA THR A 229 -3.85 -13.41 -33.15
C THR A 229 -5.32 -13.68 -32.78
N PHE A 230 -5.65 -13.68 -31.48
CA PHE A 230 -7.03 -13.83 -31.01
C PHE A 230 -7.93 -12.64 -31.38
N LEU A 231 -7.39 -11.42 -31.48
CA LEU A 231 -8.16 -10.25 -31.91
C LEU A 231 -8.59 -10.31 -33.38
N ILE A 232 -7.79 -10.94 -34.25
CA ILE A 232 -8.10 -11.09 -35.68
C ILE A 232 -9.29 -12.04 -35.87
N GLU A 233 -9.32 -13.19 -35.19
CA GLU A 233 -10.38 -14.21 -35.32
C GLU A 233 -11.19 -14.40 -34.02
N ARG A 234 -11.76 -13.32 -33.46
CA ARG A 234 -12.50 -13.37 -32.18
C ARG A 234 -13.62 -14.41 -32.14
N ASN A 235 -14.37 -14.57 -33.24
CA ASN A 235 -15.57 -15.42 -33.28
C ASN A 235 -15.27 -16.92 -33.30
N ARG A 236 -14.01 -17.31 -33.53
CA ARG A 236 -13.59 -18.71 -33.61
C ARG A 236 -13.47 -19.39 -32.25
N PHE A 237 -13.20 -18.62 -31.20
CA PHE A 237 -12.85 -19.15 -29.89
C PHE A 237 -14.02 -19.04 -28.91
N ARG A 238 -14.61 -20.19 -28.56
CA ARG A 238 -15.67 -20.30 -27.55
C ARG A 238 -15.09 -20.76 -26.21
N PHE A 239 -15.87 -20.65 -25.14
CA PHE A 239 -15.48 -21.26 -23.85
C PHE A 239 -15.32 -22.78 -24.01
N PRO A 240 -14.32 -23.39 -23.36
CA PRO A 240 -13.35 -22.82 -22.41
C PRO A 240 -12.12 -22.13 -23.04
N GLU A 241 -11.87 -22.30 -24.34
CA GLU A 241 -10.66 -21.77 -25.02
C GLU A 241 -10.53 -20.25 -24.93
N ARG A 242 -11.66 -19.55 -24.89
CA ARG A 242 -11.71 -18.08 -24.69
C ARG A 242 -11.05 -17.61 -23.40
N CYS A 243 -10.92 -18.45 -22.37
CA CYS A 243 -10.18 -18.10 -21.15
C CYS A 243 -8.68 -17.88 -21.42
N VAL A 244 -8.09 -18.61 -22.38
CA VAL A 244 -6.67 -18.48 -22.74
C VAL A 244 -6.36 -17.08 -23.26
N PHE A 245 -7.29 -16.46 -24.00
CA PHE A 245 -7.16 -15.08 -24.44
C PHE A 245 -7.01 -14.10 -23.27
N TYR A 246 -7.83 -14.24 -22.22
CA TYR A 246 -7.74 -13.38 -21.04
C TYR A 246 -6.48 -13.64 -20.22
N ILE A 247 -6.01 -14.89 -20.16
CA ILE A 247 -4.72 -15.24 -19.54
C ILE A 247 -3.56 -14.56 -20.27
N SER A 248 -3.52 -14.62 -21.61
CA SER A 248 -2.48 -13.94 -22.41
C SER A 248 -2.53 -12.42 -22.24
N LEU A 249 -3.73 -11.83 -22.15
CA LEU A 249 -3.88 -10.40 -21.85
C LEU A 249 -3.31 -10.04 -20.46
N CYS A 250 -3.56 -10.89 -19.45
CA CYS A 250 -3.01 -10.69 -18.11
C CYS A 250 -1.48 -10.79 -18.11
N PHE A 251 -0.88 -11.80 -18.78
CA PHE A 251 0.58 -11.93 -18.84
C PHE A 251 1.27 -10.78 -19.58
N MET A 252 0.64 -10.27 -20.65
CA MET A 252 1.13 -9.07 -21.35
C MET A 252 1.24 -7.86 -20.42
N PHE A 253 0.26 -7.62 -19.54
CA PHE A 253 0.34 -6.52 -18.58
C PHE A 253 1.23 -6.86 -17.37
N TYR A 254 1.20 -8.09 -16.89
CA TYR A 254 2.04 -8.58 -15.80
C TYR A 254 3.55 -8.44 -16.10
N SER A 255 3.96 -8.58 -17.36
CA SER A 255 5.37 -8.45 -17.77
C SER A 255 5.89 -7.01 -17.80
N ILE A 256 5.01 -6.00 -17.82
CA ILE A 256 5.40 -4.58 -17.97
C ILE A 256 6.36 -4.08 -16.86
N PRO A 257 6.12 -4.34 -15.56
CA PRO A 257 7.04 -3.92 -14.50
C PRO A 257 8.47 -4.45 -14.65
N TYR A 258 8.63 -5.66 -15.19
CA TYR A 258 9.94 -6.27 -15.45
C TYR A 258 10.71 -5.57 -16.58
N LEU A 259 10.03 -4.77 -17.40
CA LEU A 259 10.61 -3.95 -18.46
C LEU A 259 10.96 -2.53 -18.02
N PHE A 260 10.52 -2.07 -16.84
CA PHE A 260 10.86 -0.73 -16.33
C PHE A 260 12.37 -0.44 -16.27
N PRO A 261 13.27 -1.41 -15.97
CA PRO A 261 14.70 -1.13 -15.98
C PRO A 261 15.27 -0.70 -17.34
N LEU A 262 14.51 -0.81 -18.45
CA LEU A 262 14.87 -0.26 -19.76
C LEU A 262 14.60 1.24 -19.88
N ILE A 263 13.61 1.75 -19.15
CA ILE A 263 13.09 3.12 -19.30
C ILE A 263 13.33 4.00 -18.07
N MET A 264 13.52 3.39 -16.90
CA MET A 264 13.61 4.09 -15.61
C MET A 264 14.77 3.58 -14.76
N GLN A 265 15.48 4.51 -14.12
CA GLN A 265 16.52 4.22 -13.14
C GLN A 265 15.94 3.57 -11.87
N TYR A 266 16.78 2.87 -11.11
CA TYR A 266 16.37 2.15 -9.90
C TYR A 266 15.69 3.06 -8.86
N SER A 267 16.25 4.24 -8.60
CA SER A 267 15.72 5.20 -7.63
C SER A 267 14.32 5.69 -7.98
N ALA A 268 14.01 5.88 -9.27
CA ALA A 268 12.68 6.31 -9.71
C ALA A 268 11.62 5.21 -9.54
N ARG A 269 12.01 3.94 -9.60
CA ARG A 269 11.10 2.78 -9.57
C ARG A 269 10.73 2.35 -8.14
N ALA A 270 11.67 2.46 -7.21
CA ALA A 270 11.60 1.77 -5.92
C ALA A 270 11.92 2.64 -4.69
N CYS A 271 12.34 3.90 -4.88
CA CYS A 271 12.82 4.73 -3.78
C CYS A 271 12.05 6.04 -3.63
N ASP A 272 12.09 6.57 -2.42
CA ASP A 272 11.59 7.90 -2.08
C ASP A 272 12.62 8.63 -1.18
N LYS A 273 12.38 9.90 -0.84
CA LYS A 273 13.32 10.78 -0.12
C LYS A 273 12.74 11.32 1.17
N LEU A 274 13.52 11.27 2.26
CA LEU A 274 13.22 11.99 3.49
C LEU A 274 13.45 13.49 3.32
N ILE A 275 12.91 14.26 4.26
CA ILE A 275 13.11 15.72 4.38
C ILE A 275 14.60 16.08 4.49
N ASN A 276 15.41 15.22 5.13
CA ASN A 276 16.85 15.38 5.27
C ASN A 276 17.64 15.07 3.98
N GLY A 277 16.96 14.70 2.89
CA GLY A 277 17.55 14.37 1.58
C GLY A 277 18.02 12.92 1.41
N GLN A 278 17.99 12.10 2.46
CA GLN A 278 18.36 10.68 2.35
C GLN A 278 17.28 9.89 1.60
N SER A 279 17.71 9.02 0.68
CA SER A 279 16.81 8.17 -0.09
C SER A 279 16.66 6.80 0.55
N TYR A 280 15.42 6.33 0.68
CA TYR A 280 15.07 5.04 1.28
C TYR A 280 14.27 4.19 0.30
N LEU A 281 14.25 2.88 0.55
CA LEU A 281 13.44 1.94 -0.19
C LEU A 281 11.98 2.02 0.30
N VAL A 282 11.04 2.19 -0.64
CA VAL A 282 9.61 2.38 -0.33
C VAL A 282 9.03 1.18 0.42
N PHE A 283 8.30 1.44 1.50
CA PHE A 283 7.71 0.41 2.37
C PHE A 283 6.18 0.49 2.53
N SER A 284 5.55 1.62 2.13
CA SER A 284 4.09 1.83 2.17
C SER A 284 3.44 1.95 0.77
N GLY A 285 4.24 2.21 -0.26
CA GLY A 285 3.83 2.21 -1.67
C GLY A 285 3.12 3.48 -2.15
N PHE A 286 2.45 4.23 -1.28
CA PHE A 286 1.82 5.53 -1.61
C PHE A 286 2.83 6.67 -1.81
N GLU A 287 4.03 6.50 -1.28
CA GLU A 287 5.15 7.45 -1.38
C GLU A 287 5.64 7.63 -2.83
N ASN A 288 5.53 6.59 -3.66
CA ASN A 288 6.05 6.59 -5.02
C ASN A 288 5.04 6.03 -6.03
N THR A 289 4.60 6.86 -6.97
CA THR A 289 3.62 6.48 -8.00
C THR A 289 4.13 5.39 -8.95
N ASN A 290 5.42 5.37 -9.29
CA ASN A 290 5.98 4.32 -10.16
C ASN A 290 6.01 2.97 -9.44
N CYS A 291 6.29 2.99 -8.14
CA CYS A 291 6.20 1.82 -7.27
C CYS A 291 4.75 1.30 -7.22
N LEU A 292 3.78 2.18 -6.99
CA LEU A 292 2.36 1.80 -7.01
C LEU A 292 1.93 1.21 -8.37
N PHE A 293 2.40 1.79 -9.48
CA PHE A 293 2.13 1.26 -10.82
C PHE A 293 2.75 -0.13 -11.03
N SER A 294 3.99 -0.33 -10.55
CA SER A 294 4.67 -1.63 -10.54
C SER A 294 3.85 -2.70 -9.78
N PHE A 295 3.34 -2.32 -8.61
CA PHE A 295 2.48 -3.18 -7.79
C PHE A 295 1.16 -3.53 -8.49
N VAL A 296 0.44 -2.54 -9.01
CA VAL A 296 -0.85 -2.80 -9.68
C VAL A 296 -0.65 -3.75 -10.86
N PHE A 297 0.37 -3.52 -11.70
CA PHE A 297 0.56 -4.35 -12.89
C PHE A 297 0.99 -5.78 -12.55
N SER A 298 1.85 -5.97 -11.54
CA SER A 298 2.28 -7.31 -11.14
C SER A 298 1.20 -8.05 -10.32
N TYR A 299 0.59 -7.41 -9.33
CA TYR A 299 -0.34 -8.08 -8.41
C TYR A 299 -1.73 -8.28 -9.00
N TYR A 300 -2.35 -7.25 -9.59
CA TYR A 300 -3.71 -7.36 -10.14
C TYR A 300 -3.75 -8.32 -11.32
N PHE A 301 -2.89 -8.13 -12.32
CA PHE A 301 -2.90 -9.00 -13.51
C PHE A 301 -2.35 -10.40 -13.21
N GLY A 302 -1.39 -10.54 -12.28
CA GLY A 302 -0.97 -11.85 -11.79
C GLY A 302 -2.12 -12.62 -11.15
N THR A 303 -2.87 -11.98 -10.25
CA THR A 303 -4.04 -12.58 -9.58
C THR A 303 -5.17 -12.88 -10.56
N ALA A 304 -5.45 -11.95 -11.49
CA ALA A 304 -6.44 -12.15 -12.53
C ALA A 304 -6.08 -13.30 -13.47
N SER A 305 -4.80 -13.49 -13.81
CA SER A 305 -4.32 -14.62 -14.61
C SER A 305 -4.64 -15.96 -13.92
N THR A 306 -4.35 -16.08 -12.63
CA THR A 306 -4.68 -17.27 -11.84
C THR A 306 -6.18 -17.52 -11.74
N LEU A 307 -6.99 -16.47 -11.57
CA LEU A 307 -8.45 -16.60 -11.58
C LEU A 307 -8.99 -17.01 -12.95
N TRP A 308 -8.44 -16.50 -14.05
CA TRP A 308 -8.83 -16.92 -15.39
C TRP A 308 -8.42 -18.36 -15.69
N TRP A 309 -7.30 -18.83 -15.15
CA TRP A 309 -6.95 -20.25 -15.19
C TRP A 309 -7.93 -21.10 -14.37
N LEU A 310 -8.37 -20.64 -13.19
CA LEU A 310 -9.43 -21.31 -12.43
C LEU A 310 -10.75 -21.36 -13.22
N MET A 311 -11.13 -20.26 -13.90
CA MET A 311 -12.31 -20.23 -14.77
C MET A 311 -12.18 -21.18 -15.97
N PHE A 312 -10.98 -21.28 -16.55
CA PHE A 312 -10.67 -22.28 -17.58
C PHE A 312 -10.89 -23.71 -17.05
N ALA A 313 -10.32 -24.04 -15.89
CA ALA A 313 -10.47 -25.36 -15.26
C ALA A 313 -11.94 -25.68 -14.94
N PHE A 314 -12.68 -24.70 -14.39
CA PHE A 314 -14.08 -24.83 -14.05
C PHE A 314 -14.96 -25.05 -15.29
N THR A 315 -14.82 -24.20 -16.32
CA THR A 315 -15.62 -24.32 -17.56
C THR A 315 -15.27 -25.59 -18.33
N TRP A 316 -14.00 -26.03 -18.30
CA TRP A 316 -13.60 -27.32 -18.85
C TRP A 316 -14.24 -28.48 -18.08
N TYR A 317 -14.26 -28.45 -16.75
CA TYR A 317 -14.98 -29.43 -15.93
C TYR A 317 -16.48 -29.48 -16.27
N LEU A 318 -17.15 -28.33 -16.43
CA LEU A 318 -18.57 -28.28 -16.82
C LEU A 318 -18.80 -28.94 -18.18
N SER A 319 -17.93 -28.66 -19.15
CA SER A 319 -18.03 -29.27 -20.48
C SER A 319 -17.78 -30.79 -20.42
N ALA A 320 -16.74 -31.22 -19.70
CA ALA A 320 -16.32 -32.62 -19.62
C ALA A 320 -17.22 -33.51 -18.75
N SER A 321 -17.72 -32.98 -17.62
CA SER A 321 -18.44 -33.75 -16.60
C SER A 321 -19.93 -33.50 -16.61
N ARG A 322 -20.33 -32.24 -16.76
CA ARG A 322 -21.75 -31.86 -16.77
C ARG A 322 -22.34 -31.76 -18.18
N LYS A 323 -21.54 -32.03 -19.22
CA LYS A 323 -21.94 -32.02 -20.64
C LYS A 323 -22.52 -30.67 -21.07
N TRP A 324 -22.03 -29.58 -20.47
CA TRP A 324 -22.43 -28.24 -20.87
C TRP A 324 -21.91 -27.94 -22.27
N VAL A 325 -22.81 -27.48 -23.14
CA VAL A 325 -22.46 -26.96 -24.45
C VAL A 325 -21.86 -25.55 -24.31
N PRO A 326 -20.94 -25.12 -25.21
CA PRO A 326 -20.32 -23.81 -25.14
C PRO A 326 -21.32 -22.65 -25.08
N GLU A 327 -22.47 -22.78 -25.74
CA GLU A 327 -23.56 -21.79 -25.74
C GLU A 327 -24.15 -21.56 -24.34
N GLY A 328 -24.29 -22.63 -23.55
CA GLY A 328 -24.79 -22.54 -22.18
C GLY A 328 -23.80 -21.87 -21.23
N ILE A 329 -22.50 -22.08 -21.46
CA ILE A 329 -21.44 -21.39 -20.70
C ILE A 329 -21.39 -19.92 -21.09
N ASP A 330 -21.52 -19.60 -22.38
CA ASP A 330 -21.48 -18.22 -22.88
C ASP A 330 -22.65 -17.38 -22.36
N ALA A 331 -23.84 -17.99 -22.21
CA ALA A 331 -25.00 -17.37 -21.57
C ALA A 331 -24.74 -16.93 -20.11
N CYS A 332 -23.79 -17.59 -19.42
CA CYS A 332 -23.38 -17.26 -18.05
C CYS A 332 -22.03 -16.51 -17.99
N SER A 333 -21.49 -16.08 -19.13
CA SER A 333 -20.13 -15.51 -19.20
C SER A 333 -19.92 -14.27 -18.34
N SER A 334 -20.96 -13.45 -18.13
CA SER A 334 -20.90 -12.28 -17.25
C SER A 334 -20.50 -12.65 -15.80
N TYR A 335 -20.95 -13.80 -15.29
CA TYR A 335 -20.56 -14.27 -13.96
C TYR A 335 -19.09 -14.68 -13.90
N LEU A 336 -18.58 -15.36 -14.93
CA LEU A 336 -17.17 -15.73 -15.02
C LEU A 336 -16.28 -14.47 -15.03
N HIS A 337 -16.69 -13.47 -15.80
CA HIS A 337 -16.01 -12.17 -15.86
C HIS A 337 -16.04 -11.43 -14.53
N LEU A 338 -17.20 -11.38 -13.87
CA LEU A 338 -17.36 -10.74 -12.57
C LEU A 338 -16.48 -11.41 -11.51
N VAL A 339 -16.47 -12.74 -11.45
CA VAL A 339 -15.66 -13.49 -10.48
C VAL A 339 -14.17 -13.26 -10.75
N ALA A 340 -13.70 -13.41 -11.99
CA ALA A 340 -12.28 -13.31 -12.28
C ALA A 340 -11.73 -11.89 -12.11
N TRP A 341 -12.39 -10.88 -12.68
CA TRP A 341 -11.93 -9.49 -12.57
C TRP A 341 -12.26 -8.86 -11.22
N GLY A 342 -13.48 -9.10 -10.72
CA GLY A 342 -13.95 -8.53 -9.47
C GLY A 342 -13.15 -9.03 -8.26
N THR A 343 -12.84 -10.34 -8.20
CA THR A 343 -12.03 -10.88 -7.10
C THR A 343 -10.60 -10.34 -7.15
N ALA A 344 -9.97 -10.26 -8.33
CA ALA A 344 -8.63 -9.66 -8.47
C ALA A 344 -8.61 -8.19 -8.04
N ALA A 345 -9.64 -7.42 -8.43
CA ALA A 345 -9.77 -6.02 -8.05
C ALA A 345 -9.95 -5.87 -6.54
N LEU A 346 -10.85 -6.67 -5.94
CA LEU A 346 -11.11 -6.65 -4.51
C LEU A 346 -9.83 -6.96 -3.71
N MET A 347 -9.10 -8.00 -4.08
CA MET A 347 -7.83 -8.34 -3.43
C MET A 347 -6.80 -7.21 -3.55
N THR A 348 -6.71 -6.59 -4.72
CA THR A 348 -5.80 -5.46 -4.94
C THR A 348 -6.18 -4.25 -4.07
N ILE A 349 -7.47 -3.92 -3.98
CA ILE A 349 -7.97 -2.82 -3.13
C ILE A 349 -7.66 -3.10 -1.66
N VAL A 350 -7.88 -4.33 -1.18
CA VAL A 350 -7.58 -4.70 0.21
C VAL A 350 -6.10 -4.46 0.52
N VAL A 351 -5.18 -4.88 -0.36
CA VAL A 351 -3.74 -4.64 -0.16
C VAL A 351 -3.42 -3.15 -0.11
N LEU A 352 -3.99 -2.34 -1.03
CA LEU A 352 -3.80 -0.89 -1.04
C LEU A 352 -4.31 -0.22 0.24
N VAL A 353 -5.49 -0.62 0.72
CA VAL A 353 -6.07 -0.07 1.97
C VAL A 353 -5.22 -0.45 3.18
N THR A 354 -4.63 -1.65 3.18
CA THR A 354 -3.76 -2.08 4.29
C THR A 354 -2.37 -1.42 4.26
N GLN A 355 -2.03 -0.67 3.21
CA GLN A 355 -0.75 0.01 3.04
C GLN A 355 0.47 -0.93 3.18
N LYS A 356 0.32 -2.18 2.69
CA LYS A 356 1.36 -3.22 2.77
C LYS A 356 2.15 -3.37 1.46
N VAL A 357 2.17 -2.34 0.64
CA VAL A 357 2.90 -2.34 -0.63
C VAL A 357 4.33 -1.88 -0.38
N ASP A 358 5.28 -2.75 -0.68
CA ASP A 358 6.70 -2.53 -0.44
C ASP A 358 7.56 -2.85 -1.65
N ALA A 359 8.70 -2.18 -1.78
CA ALA A 359 9.65 -2.39 -2.88
C ALA A 359 10.61 -3.53 -2.57
N SER A 360 10.95 -4.32 -3.58
CA SER A 360 11.99 -5.35 -3.49
C SER A 360 13.39 -4.73 -3.67
N GLU A 361 14.31 -4.99 -2.73
CA GLU A 361 15.71 -4.53 -2.84
C GLU A 361 16.38 -5.10 -4.11
N LEU A 362 16.14 -6.38 -4.42
CA LEU A 362 16.77 -7.10 -5.52
C LEU A 362 16.31 -6.57 -6.90
N SER A 363 15.00 -6.41 -7.09
CA SER A 363 14.42 -6.13 -8.42
C SER A 363 14.07 -4.64 -8.63
N GLY A 364 13.78 -3.92 -7.54
CA GLY A 364 13.16 -2.60 -7.60
C GLY A 364 11.74 -2.64 -8.19
N ILE A 365 11.05 -3.77 -8.04
CA ILE A 365 9.62 -3.94 -8.35
C ILE A 365 8.87 -3.92 -7.02
N CYS A 366 7.75 -3.22 -6.98
CA CYS A 366 6.90 -3.18 -5.79
C CYS A 366 5.85 -4.27 -5.81
N SER A 367 5.67 -4.92 -4.67
CA SER A 367 4.73 -6.02 -4.46
C SER A 367 4.16 -5.92 -3.05
N VAL A 368 3.49 -6.97 -2.59
CA VAL A 368 3.07 -7.13 -1.19
C VAL A 368 3.87 -8.23 -0.52
N GLY A 369 4.52 -7.88 0.59
CA GLY A 369 5.25 -8.83 1.42
C GLY A 369 6.68 -9.12 0.94
N ASN A 370 7.34 -8.15 0.31
CA ASN A 370 8.78 -8.26 0.03
C ASN A 370 9.61 -8.24 1.33
N THR A 371 9.16 -7.47 2.31
CA THR A 371 9.80 -7.25 3.62
C THR A 371 8.93 -7.71 4.78
N ASP A 372 7.60 -7.73 4.63
CA ASP A 372 6.65 -8.18 5.65
C ASP A 372 6.21 -9.65 5.44
N PRO A 373 6.60 -10.58 6.34
CA PRO A 373 6.27 -12.01 6.17
C PRO A 373 4.78 -12.30 6.36
N HIS A 374 4.06 -11.49 7.15
CA HIS A 374 2.62 -11.68 7.37
C HIS A 374 1.83 -11.24 6.15
N ALA A 375 2.22 -10.13 5.53
CA ALA A 375 1.62 -9.67 4.28
C ALA A 375 1.84 -10.68 3.14
N LEU A 376 3.06 -11.23 3.02
CA LEU A 376 3.38 -12.27 2.02
C LEU A 376 2.49 -13.50 2.19
N LEU A 377 2.33 -13.97 3.42
CA LEU A 377 1.49 -15.14 3.74
C LEU A 377 0.02 -14.87 3.40
N ALA A 378 -0.54 -13.77 3.88
CA ALA A 378 -1.97 -13.47 3.81
C ALA A 378 -2.43 -13.07 2.40
N PHE A 379 -1.66 -12.26 1.69
CA PHE A 379 -2.10 -11.67 0.42
C PHE A 379 -1.55 -12.37 -0.82
N THR A 380 -0.49 -13.17 -0.68
CA THR A 380 0.14 -13.86 -1.82
C THR A 380 0.05 -15.37 -1.67
N LEU A 381 0.62 -15.95 -0.60
CA LEU A 381 0.79 -17.39 -0.49
C LEU A 381 -0.54 -18.14 -0.31
N ILE A 382 -1.36 -17.73 0.66
CA ILE A 382 -2.64 -18.38 0.94
C ILE A 382 -3.58 -18.29 -0.28
N PRO A 383 -3.86 -17.12 -0.86
CA PRO A 383 -4.80 -17.02 -1.98
C PRO A 383 -4.31 -17.78 -3.22
N ARG A 384 -3.03 -17.65 -3.57
CA ARG A 384 -2.45 -18.36 -4.73
C ARG A 384 -2.54 -19.88 -4.55
N SER A 385 -2.19 -20.38 -3.37
CA SER A 385 -2.26 -21.81 -3.06
C SER A 385 -3.69 -22.34 -3.14
N LEU A 386 -4.67 -21.60 -2.58
CA LEU A 386 -6.08 -21.98 -2.65
C LEU A 386 -6.61 -22.01 -4.08
N LEU A 387 -6.32 -20.99 -4.88
CA LEU A 387 -6.79 -20.92 -6.27
C LEU A 387 -6.17 -22.03 -7.14
N VAL A 388 -4.87 -22.29 -7.01
CA VAL A 388 -4.18 -23.37 -7.73
C VAL A 388 -4.71 -24.74 -7.30
N PHE A 389 -4.92 -24.96 -6.00
CA PHE A 389 -5.50 -26.19 -5.48
C PHE A 389 -6.90 -26.45 -6.04
N LEU A 390 -7.81 -25.47 -5.94
CA LEU A 390 -9.17 -25.59 -6.45
C LEU A 390 -9.21 -25.85 -7.95
N GLY A 391 -8.41 -25.13 -8.74
CA GLY A 391 -8.34 -25.36 -10.18
C GLY A 391 -7.78 -26.74 -10.52
N THR A 392 -6.79 -27.22 -9.76
CA THR A 392 -6.24 -28.58 -9.94
C THR A 392 -7.30 -29.65 -9.63
N CYS A 393 -8.13 -29.45 -8.60
CA CYS A 393 -9.27 -30.34 -8.32
C CYS A 393 -10.25 -30.41 -9.51
N PHE A 394 -10.60 -29.26 -10.10
CA PHE A 394 -11.46 -29.24 -11.30
C PHE A 394 -10.80 -29.92 -12.50
N VAL A 395 -9.49 -29.71 -12.70
CA VAL A 395 -8.72 -30.37 -13.77
C VAL A 395 -8.76 -31.89 -13.61
N ILE A 396 -8.51 -32.40 -12.40
CA ILE A 396 -8.53 -33.84 -12.11
C ILE A 396 -9.95 -34.40 -12.34
N ALA A 397 -10.98 -33.72 -11.84
CA ALA A 397 -12.37 -34.14 -12.03
C ALA A 397 -12.78 -34.13 -13.51
N GLY A 398 -12.36 -33.11 -14.27
CA GLY A 398 -12.59 -33.00 -15.71
C GLY A 398 -11.92 -34.14 -16.47
N PHE A 399 -10.64 -34.40 -16.19
CA PHE A 399 -9.88 -35.47 -16.83
C PHE A 399 -10.44 -36.86 -16.51
N ALA A 400 -10.77 -37.13 -15.25
CA ALA A 400 -11.39 -38.40 -14.83
C ALA A 400 -12.73 -38.64 -15.55
N SER A 401 -13.55 -37.59 -15.70
CA SER A 401 -14.82 -37.70 -16.44
C SER A 401 -14.61 -37.99 -17.93
N MET A 402 -13.64 -37.34 -18.57
CA MET A 402 -13.32 -37.59 -19.99
C MET A 402 -12.78 -39.01 -20.22
N CYS A 403 -11.91 -39.52 -19.33
CA CYS A 403 -11.43 -40.91 -19.40
C CYS A 403 -12.59 -41.90 -19.33
N ARG A 404 -13.54 -41.69 -18.40
CA ARG A 404 -14.72 -42.54 -18.26
C ARG A 404 -15.59 -42.55 -19.52
N GLU A 405 -15.80 -41.40 -20.15
CA GLU A 405 -16.56 -41.28 -21.40
C GLU A 405 -15.80 -41.90 -22.59
N ARG A 406 -14.48 -41.70 -22.69
CA ARG A 406 -13.62 -42.34 -23.69
C ARG A 406 -13.72 -43.86 -23.61
N ASP A 407 -13.62 -44.43 -22.42
CA ASP A 407 -13.70 -45.88 -22.20
C ASP A 407 -15.10 -46.42 -22.50
N SER A 408 -16.14 -45.60 -22.32
CA SER A 408 -17.51 -45.88 -22.76
C SER A 408 -17.64 -45.88 -24.29
N PHE A 409 -17.04 -44.93 -25.00
CA PHE A 409 -17.05 -44.88 -26.47
C PHE A 409 -16.25 -46.00 -27.12
N ARG A 410 -15.08 -46.34 -26.55
CA ARG A 410 -14.25 -47.47 -27.03
C ARG A 410 -15.01 -48.79 -26.93
N ARG A 411 -15.74 -49.02 -25.83
CA ARG A 411 -16.61 -50.21 -25.67
C ARG A 411 -17.74 -50.29 -26.70
N ARG A 412 -18.20 -49.16 -27.23
CA ARG A 412 -19.22 -49.09 -28.29
C ARG A 412 -18.64 -49.14 -29.71
N GLY A 413 -17.32 -49.28 -29.87
CA GLY A 413 -16.67 -49.28 -31.19
C GLY A 413 -16.69 -47.93 -31.91
N THR A 414 -16.90 -46.82 -31.19
CA THR A 414 -16.91 -45.46 -31.77
C THR A 414 -15.49 -44.89 -31.84
N ASP A 415 -15.14 -44.16 -32.90
CA ASP A 415 -13.84 -43.47 -33.02
C ASP A 415 -13.67 -42.40 -31.93
N THR A 416 -12.60 -42.52 -31.12
CA THR A 416 -12.25 -41.58 -30.05
C THR A 416 -11.17 -40.58 -30.44
N SER A 417 -10.67 -40.59 -31.68
CA SER A 417 -9.53 -39.79 -32.13
C SER A 417 -9.65 -38.28 -31.83
N LYS A 418 -10.85 -37.71 -32.01
CA LYS A 418 -11.14 -36.30 -31.69
C LYS A 418 -11.09 -36.01 -30.19
N LEU A 419 -11.66 -36.92 -29.38
CA LEU A 419 -11.67 -36.80 -27.92
C LEU A 419 -10.27 -36.93 -27.35
N ASP A 420 -9.46 -37.86 -27.88
CA ASP A 420 -8.08 -38.09 -27.48
C ASP A 420 -7.21 -36.84 -27.77
N LYS A 421 -7.36 -36.21 -28.95
CA LYS A 421 -6.69 -34.93 -29.27
C LYS A 421 -7.09 -33.80 -28.33
N LEU A 422 -8.38 -33.70 -28.00
CA LEU A 422 -8.90 -32.69 -27.08
C LEU A 422 -8.37 -32.90 -25.65
N MET A 423 -8.40 -34.14 -25.15
CA MET A 423 -7.84 -34.50 -23.84
C MET A 423 -6.36 -34.15 -23.75
N PHE A 424 -5.57 -34.50 -24.77
CA PHE A 424 -4.14 -34.21 -24.80
C PHE A 424 -3.86 -32.70 -24.80
N LYS A 425 -4.53 -31.93 -25.68
CA LYS A 425 -4.37 -30.48 -25.77
C LYS A 425 -4.67 -29.78 -24.45
N MET A 426 -5.83 -30.07 -23.84
CA MET A 426 -6.25 -29.40 -22.60
C MET A 426 -5.43 -29.87 -21.40
N GLY A 427 -5.11 -31.17 -21.33
CA GLY A 427 -4.27 -31.74 -20.27
C GLY A 427 -2.85 -31.17 -20.29
N LEU A 428 -2.23 -31.05 -21.47
CA LEU A 428 -0.91 -30.45 -21.62
C LEU A 428 -0.91 -28.97 -21.20
N PHE A 429 -1.91 -28.20 -21.60
CA PHE A 429 -2.04 -26.80 -21.18
C PHE A 429 -2.16 -26.67 -19.65
N CYS A 430 -2.98 -27.51 -19.00
CA CYS A 430 -3.10 -27.50 -17.54
C CYS A 430 -1.78 -27.85 -16.85
N LEU A 431 -1.08 -28.88 -17.34
CA LEU A 431 0.19 -29.32 -16.77
C LEU A 431 1.28 -28.25 -16.91
N LEU A 432 1.36 -27.60 -18.07
CA LEU A 432 2.29 -26.49 -18.32
C LEU A 432 2.00 -25.25 -17.47
N TYR A 433 0.77 -25.09 -16.96
CA TYR A 433 0.43 -24.04 -16.00
C TYR A 433 0.70 -24.45 -14.54
N ILE A 434 0.27 -25.66 -14.15
CA ILE A 434 0.39 -26.15 -12.76
C ILE A 434 1.85 -26.26 -12.34
N PHE A 435 2.73 -26.75 -13.23
CA PHE A 435 4.15 -26.94 -12.88
C PHE A 435 4.86 -25.62 -12.49
N PRO A 436 4.81 -24.54 -13.29
CA PRO A 436 5.32 -23.24 -12.87
C PRO A 436 4.59 -22.65 -11.66
N ALA A 437 3.26 -22.82 -11.55
CA ALA A 437 2.50 -22.30 -10.43
C ALA A 437 2.91 -22.94 -9.09
N VAL A 438 3.11 -24.26 -9.06
CA VAL A 438 3.63 -24.96 -7.88
C VAL A 438 5.07 -24.54 -7.58
N THR A 439 5.91 -24.39 -8.61
CA THR A 439 7.29 -23.91 -8.44
C THR A 439 7.31 -22.51 -7.82
N GLN A 440 6.43 -21.60 -8.27
CA GLN A 440 6.29 -20.27 -7.69
C GLN A 440 5.87 -20.34 -6.22
N ILE A 441 4.88 -21.19 -5.86
CA ILE A 441 4.46 -21.39 -4.47
C ILE A 441 5.63 -21.89 -3.61
N LEU A 442 6.44 -22.82 -4.11
CA LEU A 442 7.62 -23.30 -3.38
C LEU A 442 8.66 -22.19 -3.17
N CYS A 443 8.89 -21.34 -4.18
CA CYS A 443 9.75 -20.16 -4.06
C CYS A 443 9.18 -19.16 -3.03
N ASP A 444 7.86 -18.93 -3.03
CA ASP A 444 7.20 -18.03 -2.08
C ASP A 444 7.28 -18.57 -0.65
N VAL A 445 7.19 -19.90 -0.45
CA VAL A 445 7.41 -20.55 0.86
C VAL A 445 8.85 -20.37 1.33
N TYR A 446 9.83 -20.52 0.43
CA TYR A 446 11.23 -20.26 0.74
C TYR A 446 11.45 -18.78 1.13
N ALA A 447 10.89 -17.86 0.36
CA ALA A 447 10.93 -16.43 0.64
C ALA A 447 10.29 -16.11 2.00
N PHE A 448 9.12 -16.68 2.30
CA PHE A 448 8.45 -16.53 3.59
C PHE A 448 9.33 -16.98 4.75
N ASN A 449 9.96 -18.14 4.66
CA ASN A 449 10.85 -18.63 5.72
C ASN A 449 12.08 -17.74 5.93
N THR A 450 12.62 -17.20 4.84
CA THR A 450 13.76 -16.26 4.88
C THR A 450 13.34 -14.94 5.52
N VAL A 451 12.30 -14.29 5.00
CA VAL A 451 11.80 -12.99 5.49
C VAL A 451 11.33 -13.11 6.94
N LYS A 452 10.68 -14.21 7.33
CA LYS A 452 10.27 -14.46 8.72
C LYS A 452 11.45 -14.49 9.70
N ARG A 453 12.62 -15.00 9.28
CA ARG A 453 13.84 -15.01 10.10
C ARG A 453 14.54 -13.65 10.12
N TRP A 454 14.52 -12.94 9.00
CA TRP A 454 15.18 -11.65 8.84
C TRP A 454 14.41 -10.48 9.46
N TYR A 455 13.08 -10.46 9.33
CA TYR A 455 12.21 -9.36 9.75
C TYR A 455 12.47 -8.86 11.19
N PRO A 456 12.49 -9.71 12.24
CA PRO A 456 12.70 -9.24 13.62
C PRO A 456 14.11 -8.70 13.89
N THR A 457 15.13 -9.12 13.13
CA THR A 457 16.53 -8.72 13.32
C THR A 457 17.00 -7.61 12.38
N THR A 458 16.13 -7.18 11.45
CA THR A 458 16.40 -6.08 10.51
C THR A 458 15.33 -5.01 10.57
N ILE A 459 14.21 -5.22 9.89
CA ILE A 459 13.14 -4.22 9.74
C ILE A 459 12.47 -3.89 11.09
N ALA A 460 12.18 -4.89 11.91
CA ALA A 460 11.55 -4.74 13.21
C ALA A 460 12.54 -4.84 14.38
N CYS A 461 13.83 -4.57 14.15
CA CYS A 461 14.84 -4.72 15.21
C CYS A 461 14.62 -3.79 16.41
N LYS A 462 14.14 -2.55 16.19
CA LYS A 462 13.84 -1.59 17.27
C LYS A 462 12.86 -2.18 18.29
N ARG A 463 11.80 -2.86 17.81
CA ARG A 463 10.83 -3.60 18.66
C ARG A 463 11.45 -4.71 19.49
N SER A 464 12.58 -5.26 19.04
CA SER A 464 13.28 -6.37 19.70
C SER A 464 14.39 -5.90 20.64
N GLY A 465 14.57 -4.59 20.85
CA GLY A 465 15.65 -4.08 21.71
C GLY A 465 16.81 -3.43 20.96
N GLY A 466 16.69 -3.21 19.64
CA GLY A 466 17.59 -2.36 18.87
C GLY A 466 19.04 -2.85 18.82
N VAL A 467 19.94 -1.98 18.34
CA VAL A 467 21.39 -2.27 18.35
C VAL A 467 21.91 -2.32 19.79
N GLU A 468 21.36 -1.48 20.67
CA GLU A 468 21.77 -1.37 22.08
C GLU A 468 21.52 -2.67 22.86
N GLY A 469 20.45 -3.40 22.52
CA GLY A 469 20.12 -4.70 23.11
C GLY A 469 20.84 -5.89 22.46
N GLY A 470 21.63 -5.68 21.41
CA GLY A 470 22.34 -6.76 20.69
C GLY A 470 21.42 -7.66 19.85
N HIS A 471 20.20 -7.21 19.55
CA HIS A 471 19.17 -8.03 18.88
C HIS A 471 19.14 -7.88 17.35
N CYS A 472 19.94 -6.97 16.76
CA CYS A 472 20.00 -6.77 15.30
C CYS A 472 21.00 -7.66 14.56
N HIS A 473 21.32 -8.85 15.09
CA HIS A 473 22.24 -9.76 14.41
C HIS A 473 21.51 -10.52 13.29
N ARG A 474 21.99 -10.35 12.05
CA ARG A 474 21.31 -10.89 10.87
C ARG A 474 21.61 -12.38 10.66
N PRO A 475 20.64 -13.16 10.16
CA PRO A 475 20.89 -14.51 9.68
C PRO A 475 21.77 -14.50 8.42
N HIS A 476 22.15 -15.69 7.94
CA HIS A 476 22.82 -15.84 6.64
C HIS A 476 22.05 -15.19 5.49
N LEU A 477 22.80 -14.66 4.52
CA LEU A 477 22.28 -14.04 3.30
C LEU A 477 21.46 -15.05 2.47
N PRO A 478 20.34 -14.63 1.87
CA PRO A 478 19.54 -15.49 1.00
C PRO A 478 20.25 -15.81 -0.32
N GLN A 479 19.90 -16.94 -0.92
CA GLN A 479 20.48 -17.37 -2.19
C GLN A 479 19.71 -16.77 -3.38
N VAL A 480 20.42 -16.12 -4.32
CA VAL A 480 19.83 -15.60 -5.56
C VAL A 480 20.01 -16.59 -6.72
N PHE A 481 21.23 -17.12 -6.90
CA PHE A 481 21.58 -18.06 -7.96
C PHE A 481 22.45 -19.16 -7.37
N GLY A 482 21.85 -20.10 -6.63
CA GLY A 482 22.49 -21.34 -6.12
C GLY A 482 24.01 -21.33 -6.05
N ARG A 483 24.63 -20.38 -5.32
CA ARG A 483 26.08 -20.43 -5.09
C ARG A 483 26.28 -21.54 -4.08
N SER A 484 26.89 -22.63 -4.55
CA SER A 484 27.45 -23.68 -3.70
C SER A 484 28.34 -23.00 -2.66
N PHE A 485 28.08 -23.28 -1.39
CA PHE A 485 29.05 -22.99 -0.35
C PHE A 485 30.35 -23.70 -0.73
N SER A 486 31.41 -22.93 -0.96
CA SER A 486 32.79 -23.42 -1.00
C SER A 486 33.25 -23.75 0.41
#